data_AF-A0A1Y4SCP8-F1
#
_entry.id   AF-A0A1Y4SCP8-F1
#
_cell.length_a   1.000
_cell.length_b   1.000
_cell.length_c   1.000
_cell.angle_alpha   90.00
_cell.angle_beta   90.00
_cell.angle_gamma   90.00
#
_symmetry.space_group_name_H-M   'P 1'
#
loop_
_entity.id
_entity.type
_entity.pdbx_description
1 polymer ?
#
loop_
_entity_poly.entity_id
_entity_poly.type
_entity_poly.pdbx_seq_one_letter_code
_entity_poly.pdbx_strand_id
1 'polypeptide(L)'
;MIQAGSAELSSGRQRLDWQQDESGAYSVRLGLVEIIGLNAAGHWRKFLFPEGRQLRFLEERLQKEEAERGRDWRMILCHAPLLAHNPQRKSGGTPYLNRDRELQRIMDGQEQVIFISGHTHFSPNVPEGCVEYEPEARRLYLNAGSVRPTEMGTGRPRAAAGDITVFREEA
;
A
#
# COMPACT_ATOMS: atom_id res chain seq x y z
N MET A 1 15.52 -14.82 -8.04
CA MET A 1 14.77 -15.98 -8.60
C MET A 1 13.33 -15.84 -8.16
N ILE A 2 12.39 -16.20 -9.03
CA ILE A 2 10.96 -16.11 -8.75
C ILE A 2 10.42 -17.52 -8.60
N GLN A 3 9.77 -17.80 -7.47
CA GLN A 3 8.97 -19.00 -7.24
C GLN A 3 7.49 -18.67 -7.48
N ALA A 4 6.75 -19.56 -8.12
CA ALA A 4 5.32 -19.39 -8.34
C ALA A 4 4.57 -20.70 -8.17
N GLY A 5 3.30 -20.61 -7.83
CA GLY A 5 2.43 -21.78 -7.66
C GLY A 5 0.95 -21.41 -7.71
N SER A 6 0.12 -22.46 -7.75
CA SER A 6 -1.32 -22.33 -7.74
C SER A 6 -1.94 -23.43 -6.88
N ALA A 7 -2.97 -23.10 -6.11
CA ALA A 7 -3.73 -24.03 -5.30
C ALA A 7 -5.23 -23.92 -5.59
N GLU A 8 -5.92 -25.05 -5.71
CA GLU A 8 -7.38 -25.10 -5.80
C GLU A 8 -7.98 -25.20 -4.39
N LEU A 9 -8.90 -24.30 -4.05
CA LEU A 9 -9.59 -24.32 -2.76
C LEU A 9 -10.84 -25.22 -2.84
N SER A 10 -10.99 -26.12 -1.87
CA SER A 10 -11.92 -27.25 -1.90
C SER A 10 -13.42 -26.89 -1.84
N SER A 11 -13.81 -25.62 -1.91
CA SER A 11 -15.21 -25.17 -1.82
C SER A 11 -15.77 -24.52 -3.09
N GLY A 12 -15.09 -24.66 -4.23
CA GLY A 12 -15.65 -24.34 -5.55
C GLY A 12 -15.00 -23.13 -6.23
N ARG A 13 -14.42 -23.40 -7.42
CA ARG A 13 -13.99 -22.47 -8.48
C ARG A 13 -13.00 -21.34 -8.14
N GLN A 14 -12.48 -21.23 -6.93
CA GLN A 14 -11.44 -20.24 -6.63
C GLN A 14 -10.05 -20.88 -6.64
N ARG A 15 -9.24 -20.41 -7.58
CA ARG A 15 -7.81 -20.70 -7.68
C ARG A 15 -7.04 -19.59 -6.97
N LEU A 16 -6.20 -19.99 -6.02
CA LEU A 16 -5.22 -19.11 -5.40
C LEU A 16 -3.94 -19.18 -6.23
N ASP A 17 -3.56 -18.07 -6.85
CA ASP A 17 -2.27 -17.94 -7.54
C ASP A 17 -1.31 -17.15 -6.68
N TRP A 18 -0.05 -17.57 -6.61
CA TRP A 18 0.95 -16.84 -5.85
C TRP A 18 2.30 -16.84 -6.55
N GLN A 19 3.06 -15.79 -6.28
CA GLN A 19 4.40 -15.58 -6.78
C GLN A 19 5.24 -14.93 -5.67
N GLN A 20 6.48 -15.37 -5.51
CA GLN A 20 7.42 -14.83 -4.54
C GLN A 20 8.78 -14.66 -5.19
N ASP A 21 9.39 -13.50 -5.01
CA ASP A 21 10.78 -13.24 -5.40
C ASP A 21 11.71 -13.47 -4.21
N GLU A 22 12.94 -13.93 -4.48
CA GLU A 22 14.00 -14.11 -3.48
C GLU A 22 14.31 -12.86 -2.66
N SER A 23 14.01 -11.66 -3.18
CA SER A 23 14.13 -10.43 -2.40
C SER A 23 13.11 -10.30 -1.27
N GLY A 24 12.10 -11.18 -1.22
CA GLY A 24 11.04 -11.22 -0.23
C GLY A 24 9.75 -10.54 -0.68
N ALA A 25 9.70 -9.90 -1.85
CA ALA A 25 8.44 -9.42 -2.42
C ALA A 25 7.57 -10.59 -2.89
N TYR A 26 6.26 -10.41 -2.84
CA TYR A 26 5.30 -11.44 -3.25
C TYR A 26 4.05 -10.85 -3.86
N SER A 27 3.32 -11.67 -4.61
CA SER A 27 1.95 -11.41 -5.03
C SER A 27 1.10 -12.64 -4.74
N VAL A 28 -0.12 -12.43 -4.26
CA VAL A 28 -1.15 -13.45 -4.10
C VAL A 28 -2.43 -12.95 -4.73
N ARG A 29 -3.08 -13.81 -5.51
CA ARG A 29 -4.34 -13.53 -6.16
C ARG A 29 -5.40 -14.56 -5.80
N LEU A 30 -6.59 -14.06 -5.49
CA LEU A 30 -7.79 -14.85 -5.28
C LEU A 30 -8.94 -14.23 -6.08
N GLY A 31 -9.31 -14.83 -7.20
CA GLY A 31 -10.32 -14.28 -8.10
C GLY A 31 -9.90 -12.92 -8.67
N LEU A 32 -10.68 -11.88 -8.39
CA LEU A 32 -10.45 -10.50 -8.84
C LEU A 32 -9.56 -9.68 -7.88
N VAL A 33 -9.17 -10.24 -6.73
CA VAL A 33 -8.37 -9.54 -5.74
C VAL A 33 -6.91 -9.96 -5.88
N GLU A 34 -6.02 -8.98 -6.05
CA GLU A 34 -4.58 -9.15 -5.97
C GLU A 34 -3.99 -8.36 -4.81
N ILE A 35 -3.13 -9.02 -4.04
CA ILE A 35 -2.35 -8.44 -2.95
C ILE A 35 -0.87 -8.60 -3.29
N ILE A 36 -0.15 -7.48 -3.40
CA ILE A 36 1.28 -7.41 -3.62
C ILE A 36 1.95 -6.95 -2.34
N GLY A 37 2.88 -7.74 -1.79
CA GLY A 37 3.59 -7.40 -0.56
C GLY A 37 5.04 -7.01 -0.80
N LEU A 38 5.45 -5.93 -0.14
CA LEU A 38 6.82 -5.42 -0.09
C LEU A 38 7.38 -5.58 1.34
N ASN A 39 8.38 -6.43 1.47
CA ASN A 39 9.07 -6.75 2.72
C ASN A 39 10.39 -6.00 2.83
N ALA A 40 10.34 -4.67 2.93
CA ALA A 40 11.54 -3.86 3.11
C ALA A 40 12.29 -4.29 4.39
N ALA A 41 13.60 -4.54 4.29
CA ALA A 41 14.41 -4.98 5.41
C ALA A 41 14.55 -3.87 6.46
N GLY A 42 14.22 -4.17 7.71
CA GLY A 42 14.37 -3.22 8.82
C GLY A 42 15.84 -3.00 9.17
N HIS A 43 16.27 -1.73 9.20
CA HIS A 43 17.58 -1.32 9.67
C HIS A 43 17.46 -0.05 10.50
N TRP A 44 17.53 -0.20 11.83
CA TRP A 44 17.15 0.84 12.80
C TRP A 44 15.75 1.41 12.52
N ARG A 45 15.63 2.72 12.30
CA ARG A 45 14.37 3.43 12.01
C ARG A 45 14.07 3.51 10.51
N LYS A 46 14.83 2.82 9.67
CA LYS A 46 14.68 2.85 8.21
C LYS A 46 14.33 1.47 7.66
N PHE A 47 13.63 1.50 6.55
CA PHE A 47 13.28 0.34 5.75
C PHE A 47 14.06 0.39 4.45
N LEU A 48 14.82 -0.66 4.22
CA LEU A 48 15.71 -0.77 3.08
C LEU A 48 15.09 -1.68 2.03
N PHE A 49 15.17 -1.25 0.78
CA PHE A 49 14.99 -2.10 -0.39
C PHE A 49 16.37 -2.38 -0.99
N PRO A 50 17.05 -3.48 -0.59
CA PRO A 50 18.38 -3.82 -1.10
C PRO A 50 18.33 -3.93 -2.62
N GLU A 51 19.23 -3.21 -3.29
CA GLU A 51 19.36 -3.19 -4.75
C GLU A 51 18.07 -2.81 -5.52
N GLY A 52 17.01 -2.35 -4.84
CA GLY A 52 15.71 -2.09 -5.45
C GLY A 52 14.99 -3.32 -6.01
N ARG A 53 15.40 -4.55 -5.65
CA ARG A 53 14.84 -5.78 -6.26
C ARG A 53 13.33 -5.90 -6.10
N GLN A 54 12.81 -5.62 -4.90
CA GLN A 54 11.37 -5.65 -4.64
C GLN A 54 10.60 -4.57 -5.43
N LEU A 55 11.22 -3.42 -5.72
CA LEU A 55 10.58 -2.34 -6.49
C LEU A 55 10.50 -2.71 -7.97
N ARG A 56 11.54 -3.37 -8.52
CA ARG A 56 11.48 -3.94 -9.88
C ARG A 56 10.42 -5.03 -9.99
N PHE A 57 10.37 -5.95 -9.01
CA PHE A 57 9.31 -6.96 -8.96
C PHE A 57 7.92 -6.32 -8.98
N LEU A 58 7.70 -5.28 -8.17
CA LEU A 58 6.44 -4.55 -8.13
C LEU A 58 6.09 -3.94 -9.49
N GLU A 59 7.03 -3.18 -10.08
CA GLU A 59 6.82 -2.50 -11.36
C GLU A 59 6.52 -3.50 -12.49
N GLU A 60 7.30 -4.59 -12.59
CA GLU A 60 7.08 -5.67 -13.55
C GLU A 60 5.69 -6.32 -13.34
N ARG A 61 5.28 -6.54 -12.09
CA ARG A 61 3.99 -7.15 -11.77
C ARG A 61 2.83 -6.26 -12.19
N LEU A 62 2.91 -4.97 -11.88
CA LEU A 62 1.91 -3.98 -12.21
C LEU A 62 1.77 -3.78 -13.73
N GLN A 63 2.88 -3.72 -14.45
CA GLN A 63 2.89 -3.60 -15.91
C GLN A 63 2.29 -4.83 -16.60
N LYS A 64 2.67 -6.04 -16.13
CA LYS A 64 2.14 -7.29 -16.68
C LYS A 64 0.62 -7.40 -16.51
N GLU A 65 0.12 -7.10 -15.32
CA GLU A 65 -1.31 -7.23 -15.03
C GLU A 65 -2.15 -6.15 -15.74
N GLU A 66 -1.64 -4.93 -15.88
CA GLU A 66 -2.31 -3.91 -16.71
C GLU A 66 -2.44 -4.38 -18.17
N ALA A 67 -1.37 -4.98 -18.73
CA ALA A 67 -1.38 -5.48 -20.09
C ALA A 67 -2.31 -6.70 -20.31
N GLU A 68 -2.39 -7.61 -19.33
CA GLU A 68 -3.12 -8.86 -19.48
C GLU A 68 -4.61 -8.77 -19.11
N ARG A 69 -4.96 -7.92 -18.13
CA ARG A 69 -6.26 -8.00 -17.45
C ARG A 69 -6.92 -6.64 -17.21
N GLY A 70 -6.26 -5.56 -17.63
CA GLY A 70 -6.77 -4.21 -17.48
C GLY A 70 -6.53 -3.63 -16.08
N ARG A 71 -7.37 -2.68 -15.70
CA ARG A 71 -7.20 -1.85 -14.50
C ARG A 71 -8.19 -2.28 -13.43
N ASP A 72 -8.04 -3.46 -12.86
CA ASP A 72 -8.75 -3.85 -11.63
C ASP A 72 -8.05 -3.26 -10.40
N TRP A 73 -8.79 -3.12 -9.28
CA TRP A 73 -8.22 -2.64 -8.03
C TRP A 73 -7.16 -3.59 -7.48
N ARG A 74 -5.99 -3.04 -7.10
CA ARG A 74 -4.88 -3.83 -6.53
C ARG A 74 -4.51 -3.32 -5.14
N MET A 75 -4.22 -4.24 -4.23
CA MET A 75 -3.74 -3.91 -2.89
C MET A 75 -2.22 -4.07 -2.84
N ILE A 76 -1.51 -3.00 -2.50
CA ILE A 76 -0.07 -3.02 -2.25
C ILE A 76 0.17 -2.86 -0.76
N LEU A 77 0.85 -3.82 -0.14
CA LEU A 77 1.24 -3.79 1.26
C LEU A 77 2.71 -3.40 1.38
N CYS A 78 2.99 -2.36 2.15
CA CYS A 78 4.35 -1.97 2.51
C CYS A 78 4.36 -1.59 3.99
N HIS A 79 5.34 -2.06 4.77
CA HIS A 79 5.31 -1.83 6.21
C HIS A 79 5.27 -0.33 6.59
N ALA A 80 6.01 0.54 5.88
CA ALA A 80 6.08 1.97 6.18
C ALA A 80 5.38 2.82 5.09
N PRO A 81 4.80 3.97 5.46
CA PRO A 81 4.14 4.85 4.51
C PRO A 81 5.18 5.54 3.61
N LEU A 82 4.73 5.90 2.41
CA LEU A 82 5.38 6.92 1.59
C LEU A 82 5.40 8.25 2.35
N LEU A 83 6.46 9.04 2.21
CA LEU A 83 6.60 10.31 2.93
C LEU A 83 5.44 11.27 2.67
N ALA A 84 4.97 11.35 1.42
CA ALA A 84 3.86 12.21 1.01
C ALA A 84 2.54 11.86 1.72
N HIS A 85 2.35 10.57 2.03
CA HIS A 85 1.14 10.01 2.61
C HIS A 85 1.31 9.56 4.07
N ASN A 86 2.39 10.00 4.71
CA ASN A 86 2.62 9.75 6.13
C ASN A 86 1.72 10.70 6.95
N PRO A 87 0.85 10.17 7.84
CA PRO A 87 -0.03 11.01 8.69
C PRO A 87 0.75 11.90 9.66
N GLN A 88 2.00 11.55 9.98
CA GLN A 88 2.89 12.30 10.87
C GLN A 88 3.95 13.12 10.11
N ARG A 89 3.78 13.33 8.79
CA ARG A 89 4.74 14.09 7.97
C ARG A 89 4.94 15.51 8.50
N LYS A 90 6.18 15.98 8.45
CA LYS A 90 6.58 17.35 8.75
C LYS A 90 7.22 17.97 7.52
N SER A 91 7.16 19.30 7.39
CA SER A 91 7.93 20.00 6.36
C SER A 91 9.42 19.66 6.50
N GLY A 92 10.06 19.25 5.41
CA GLY A 92 11.45 18.75 5.42
C GLY A 92 11.65 17.39 6.08
N GLY A 93 10.58 16.61 6.30
CA GLY A 93 10.63 15.28 6.89
C GLY A 93 11.50 14.30 6.09
N THR A 94 12.10 13.34 6.80
CA THR A 94 12.88 12.25 6.18
C THR A 94 11.98 11.02 5.99
N PRO A 95 12.01 10.35 4.83
CA PRO A 95 11.25 9.13 4.64
C PRO A 95 11.78 7.98 5.50
N TYR A 96 10.90 7.06 5.88
CA TYR A 96 11.31 5.79 6.48
C TYR A 96 11.98 4.87 5.45
N LEU A 97 11.52 4.93 4.20
CA LEU A 97 11.99 4.09 3.10
C LEU A 97 13.22 4.72 2.44
N ASN A 98 14.30 3.96 2.24
CA ASN A 98 15.50 4.47 1.56
C ASN A 98 15.28 4.81 0.08
N ARG A 99 14.27 4.20 -0.55
CA ARG A 99 13.86 4.40 -1.95
C ARG A 99 12.45 4.98 -2.07
N ASP A 100 12.07 5.82 -1.10
CA ASP A 100 10.74 6.46 -1.04
C ASP A 100 10.32 7.11 -2.36
N ARG A 101 11.19 7.95 -2.96
CA ARG A 101 10.92 8.62 -4.24
C ARG A 101 10.75 7.65 -5.41
N GLU A 102 11.42 6.49 -5.36
CA GLU A 102 11.30 5.48 -6.41
C GLU A 102 9.97 4.75 -6.30
N LEU A 103 9.58 4.35 -5.10
CA LEU A 103 8.27 3.77 -4.85
C LEU A 103 7.15 4.76 -5.15
N GLN A 104 7.27 6.03 -4.76
CA GLN A 104 6.31 7.07 -5.12
C GLN A 104 6.13 7.18 -6.63
N ARG A 105 7.22 7.17 -7.41
CA ARG A 105 7.15 7.21 -8.87
C ARG A 105 6.43 6.00 -9.46
N ILE A 106 6.69 4.80 -8.91
CA ILE A 106 5.98 3.59 -9.33
C ILE A 106 4.48 3.77 -9.04
N MET A 107 4.13 4.25 -7.85
CA MET A 107 2.74 4.54 -7.47
C MET A 107 2.08 5.59 -8.35
N ASP A 108 2.82 6.63 -8.76
CA ASP A 108 2.35 7.71 -9.66
C ASP A 108 2.08 7.23 -11.08
N GLY A 109 2.70 6.13 -11.49
CA GLY A 109 2.44 5.50 -12.79
C GLY A 109 1.24 4.55 -12.81
N GLN A 110 0.51 4.38 -11.72
CA GLN A 110 -0.58 3.41 -11.60
C GLN A 110 -1.92 4.07 -11.31
N GLU A 111 -2.99 3.45 -11.80
CA GLU A 111 -4.36 3.76 -11.42
C GLU A 111 -4.98 2.60 -10.64
N GLN A 112 -6.01 2.89 -9.84
CA GLN A 112 -6.80 1.87 -9.11
C GLN A 112 -5.96 1.05 -8.14
N VAL A 113 -5.17 1.73 -7.31
CA VAL A 113 -4.34 1.07 -6.31
C VAL A 113 -4.76 1.48 -4.91
N ILE A 114 -4.78 0.51 -4.00
CA ILE A 114 -4.88 0.71 -2.56
C ILE A 114 -3.51 0.40 -1.96
N PHE A 115 -2.78 1.43 -1.56
CA PHE A 115 -1.51 1.31 -0.87
C PHE A 115 -1.74 1.30 0.64
N ILE A 116 -1.45 0.18 1.28
CA ILE A 116 -1.65 -0.03 2.72
C ILE A 116 -0.30 -0.03 3.42
N SER A 117 -0.19 0.81 4.44
CA SER A 117 1.01 1.00 5.22
C SER A 117 0.77 0.99 6.72
N GLY A 118 1.85 0.94 7.50
CA GLY A 118 1.80 0.97 8.96
C GLY A 118 2.95 1.77 9.56
N HIS A 119 3.67 1.18 10.51
CA HIS A 119 4.87 1.72 11.18
C HIS A 119 4.69 2.96 12.07
N THR A 120 3.75 3.86 11.77
CA THR A 120 3.61 5.17 12.44
C THR A 120 3.06 5.09 13.85
N HIS A 121 2.46 3.96 14.23
CA HIS A 121 1.72 3.80 15.49
C HIS A 121 0.59 4.84 15.64
N PHE A 122 0.12 5.39 14.52
CA PHE A 122 -0.98 6.34 14.48
C PHE A 122 -2.29 5.56 14.48
N SER A 123 -3.18 5.90 15.41
CA SER A 123 -4.46 5.20 15.55
C SER A 123 -5.35 5.52 14.35
N PRO A 124 -5.94 4.51 13.67
CA PRO A 124 -6.98 4.74 12.67
C PRO A 124 -8.27 5.31 13.28
N ASN A 125 -8.36 5.35 14.61
CA ASN A 125 -9.50 5.85 15.36
C ASN A 125 -9.49 7.38 15.50
N VAL A 126 -9.51 8.06 14.35
CA VAL A 126 -9.68 9.51 14.23
C VAL A 126 -10.93 9.79 13.37
N PRO A 127 -11.71 10.86 13.64
CA PRO A 127 -12.98 11.11 12.96
C PRO A 127 -12.89 11.16 11.42
N GLU A 128 -11.75 11.60 10.90
CA GLU A 128 -11.48 11.74 9.47
C GLU A 128 -10.91 10.47 8.84
N GLY A 129 -10.63 9.43 9.63
CA GLY A 129 -9.98 8.19 9.20
C GLY A 129 -8.48 8.35 8.93
N CYS A 130 -7.86 7.27 8.44
CA CYS A 130 -6.44 7.22 8.07
C CYS A 130 -6.23 6.88 6.58
N VAL A 131 -7.13 7.41 5.75
CA VAL A 131 -7.15 7.17 4.30
C VAL A 131 -7.04 8.51 3.57
N GLU A 132 -6.10 8.60 2.65
CA GLU A 132 -6.04 9.67 1.64
C GLU A 132 -6.53 9.08 0.30
N TYR A 133 -7.38 9.82 -0.42
CA TYR A 133 -7.88 9.41 -1.74
C TYR A 133 -7.52 10.46 -2.80
N GLU A 134 -6.95 10.00 -3.91
CA GLU A 134 -6.69 10.80 -5.09
C GLU A 134 -7.67 10.41 -6.19
N PRO A 135 -8.71 11.21 -6.46
CA PRO A 135 -9.82 10.81 -7.34
C PRO A 135 -9.41 10.68 -8.81
N GLU A 136 -8.52 11.54 -9.30
CA GLU A 136 -8.10 11.56 -10.70
C GLU A 136 -7.35 10.28 -11.08
N ALA A 137 -6.48 9.81 -10.20
CA ALA A 137 -5.70 8.59 -10.39
C ALA A 137 -6.37 7.35 -9.77
N ARG A 138 -7.47 7.53 -9.03
CA ARG A 138 -8.17 6.48 -8.27
C ARG A 138 -7.21 5.71 -7.35
N ARG A 139 -6.42 6.44 -6.56
CA ARG A 139 -5.45 5.86 -5.62
C ARG A 139 -5.84 6.12 -4.18
N LEU A 140 -5.80 5.08 -3.36
CA LEU A 140 -6.07 5.12 -1.93
C LEU A 140 -4.78 4.85 -1.17
N TYR A 141 -4.43 5.71 -0.22
CA TYR A 141 -3.32 5.50 0.71
C TYR A 141 -3.87 5.33 2.11
N LEU A 142 -3.78 4.13 2.65
CA LEU A 142 -4.26 3.77 3.97
C LEU A 142 -3.07 3.58 4.93
N ASN A 143 -3.11 4.22 6.09
CA ASN A 143 -2.24 3.88 7.21
C ASN A 143 -3.03 3.07 8.26
N ALA A 144 -2.69 1.79 8.40
CA ALA A 144 -3.32 0.84 9.31
C ALA A 144 -2.41 0.44 10.49
N GLY A 145 -1.37 1.22 10.77
CA GLY A 145 -0.38 0.90 11.80
C GLY A 145 -0.81 1.30 13.21
N SER A 146 -1.73 0.58 13.85
CA SER A 146 -2.04 0.74 15.28
C SER A 146 -1.69 -0.50 16.10
N VAL A 147 -0.99 -0.29 17.22
CA VAL A 147 -0.54 -1.36 18.14
C VAL A 147 -1.02 -1.10 19.59
N ARG A 148 -1.97 -0.18 19.80
CA ARG A 148 -2.46 0.18 21.14
C ARG A 148 -3.98 0.02 21.27
N PRO A 149 -4.52 -0.25 22.48
CA PRO A 149 -5.95 -0.16 22.75
C PRO A 149 -6.46 1.22 22.33
N THR A 150 -7.45 1.24 21.44
CA THR A 150 -7.91 2.46 20.77
C THR A 150 -9.07 3.09 21.52
N GLU A 151 -8.81 4.17 22.25
CA GLU A 151 -9.83 5.21 22.51
C GLU A 151 -9.93 6.13 21.29
N MET A 152 -11.09 6.76 21.05
CA MET A 152 -11.27 7.72 19.95
C MET A 152 -10.45 8.99 20.22
N GLY A 153 -9.60 9.40 19.28
CA GLY A 153 -8.82 10.63 19.39
C GLY A 153 -9.64 11.89 19.07
N THR A 154 -9.32 13.02 19.70
CA THR A 154 -9.99 14.33 19.50
C THR A 154 -9.24 15.28 18.56
N GLY A 155 -8.24 14.81 17.81
CA GLY A 155 -7.37 15.64 16.96
C GLY A 155 -7.88 15.77 15.53
N ARG A 156 -7.81 16.99 14.96
CA ARG A 156 -8.04 17.23 13.52
C ARG A 156 -6.76 16.95 12.71
N PRO A 157 -6.79 16.11 11.65
CA PRO A 157 -5.72 16.00 10.70
C PRO A 157 -5.63 17.28 9.84
N ARG A 158 -4.40 17.67 9.50
CA ARG A 158 -4.17 18.72 8.52
C ARG A 158 -4.53 18.17 7.14
N ALA A 159 -5.62 18.65 6.58
CA ALA A 159 -5.98 18.41 5.19
C ALA A 159 -4.79 18.81 4.29
N ALA A 160 -4.37 17.90 3.41
CA ALA A 160 -3.69 18.32 2.19
C ALA A 160 -4.67 19.20 1.41
N ALA A 161 -4.17 20.30 0.83
CA ALA A 161 -4.99 21.18 0.01
C ALA A 161 -5.51 20.40 -1.20
N GLY A 162 -6.82 20.20 -1.26
CA GLY A 162 -7.55 19.49 -2.31
C GLY A 162 -8.80 18.86 -1.71
N ASP A 163 -9.97 19.30 -2.16
CA ASP A 163 -11.28 18.99 -1.57
C ASP A 163 -11.52 17.49 -1.35
N ILE A 164 -11.54 17.04 -0.10
CA ILE A 164 -12.01 15.71 0.28
C ILE A 164 -13.52 15.80 0.51
N THR A 165 -14.29 15.20 -0.39
CA THR A 165 -15.71 14.91 -0.14
C THR A 165 -15.79 13.80 0.92
N VAL A 166 -16.15 14.18 2.15
CA VAL A 166 -16.51 13.21 3.18
C VAL A 166 -17.88 12.66 2.84
N PHE A 167 -17.97 11.36 2.51
CA PHE A 167 -19.25 10.68 2.39
C PHE A 167 -19.94 10.74 3.76
N ARG A 168 -20.99 11.54 3.87
CA ARG A 168 -21.95 11.44 4.97
C ARG A 168 -22.93 10.35 4.58
N GLU A 169 -23.06 9.32 5.42
CA GLU A 169 -24.26 8.49 5.42
C GLU A 169 -25.44 9.39 5.80
N GLU A 170 -26.40 9.52 4.89
CA GLU A 170 -27.74 9.97 5.26
C GLU A 170 -28.46 8.80 5.92
N ALA A 171 -29.02 9.07 7.11
CA ALA A 171 -29.83 8.15 7.89
C ALA A 171 -31.25 8.00 7.32
#